data_AF-A0A2Z5A4C7-F1
#
_entry.id   AF-A0A2Z5A4C7-F1
#
_cell.length_a   1.000
_cell.length_b   1.000
_cell.length_c   1.000
_cell.angle_alpha   90.00
_cell.angle_beta   90.00
_cell.angle_gamma   90.00
#
_symmetry.space_group_name_H-M   'P 1'
#
loop_
_entity.id
_entity.type
_entity.pdbx_description
1 polymer ?
#
loop_
_entity_poly.entity_id
_entity_poly.type
_entity_poly.pdbx_seq_one_letter_code
_entity_poly.pdbx_strand_id
1 'polypeptide(L)'
;MPSQPPVHRVALLFNGSKIYDRGILTGIGNYLSGTRARWDLFLEEDFLCRLKGIERWQGDGIIADFDDPAVSAALAHSALPVVAVGGSYAAPTDYPPGIPYVATDNAALVRLAYDHLIESGLTRFACFSLPAADTNRWAGEREAAFAALLRRDGLPVEIYRGLETSAPLWDTAVEQLIAWLEALPKPVGILAVTDARARQLLQACFTAGIPVPEQVALVGIDNDPLARTLTRVPLTSVIQGTEAIGREAARLLHQRLHGVELGAPRVLIPPEGINVQASSRHQPVRHPQVMRALHFIRQYACQGIKTEQVASYVGISRSALETSFRRELGRSVHDEILGFKLAAAAVALQEEAPSLAEVARRCGFTSAQYLHAVFRREFGCTPRQYQQQPRVLASAHEKARPETGFQVAAAAYLPTV
;
A
#
# COMPACT_ATOMS: atom_id res chain seq x y z
N MET A 1 -30.88 17.46 -38.16
CA MET A 1 -30.01 16.45 -37.49
C MET A 1 -29.59 17.02 -36.15
N PRO A 2 -29.64 16.28 -35.04
CA PRO A 2 -29.11 16.80 -33.78
C PRO A 2 -27.62 17.10 -33.96
N SER A 3 -27.23 18.36 -33.73
CA SER A 3 -25.84 18.80 -33.79
C SER A 3 -25.02 17.97 -32.81
N GLN A 4 -23.98 17.31 -33.29
CA GLN A 4 -23.07 16.60 -32.38
C GLN A 4 -22.49 17.60 -31.36
N PRO A 5 -22.38 17.21 -30.08
CA PRO A 5 -21.80 18.10 -29.07
C PRO A 5 -20.36 18.49 -29.46
N PRO A 6 -19.93 19.72 -29.14
CA PRO A 6 -18.59 20.21 -29.47
C PRO A 6 -17.52 19.34 -28.81
N VAL A 7 -16.39 19.19 -29.49
CA VAL A 7 -15.20 18.50 -28.94
C VAL A 7 -14.41 19.53 -28.15
N HIS A 8 -14.12 19.23 -26.88
CA HIS A 8 -13.28 20.07 -26.03
C HIS A 8 -11.87 19.51 -25.94
N ARG A 9 -10.85 20.34 -26.14
CA ARG A 9 -9.44 19.98 -25.95
C ARG A 9 -9.08 20.17 -24.49
N VAL A 10 -8.71 19.09 -23.81
CA VAL A 10 -8.40 19.12 -22.37
C VAL A 10 -6.99 18.63 -22.11
N ALA A 11 -6.19 19.43 -21.40
CA ALA A 11 -4.83 19.04 -21.00
C ALA A 11 -4.86 18.38 -19.62
N LEU A 12 -4.14 17.27 -19.50
CA LEU A 12 -3.98 16.52 -18.27
C LEU A 12 -2.51 16.62 -17.82
N LEU A 13 -2.23 17.39 -16.78
CA LEU A 13 -0.88 17.65 -16.30
C LEU A 13 -0.61 16.77 -15.07
N PHE A 14 -0.23 15.53 -15.34
CA PHE A 14 0.07 14.51 -14.34
C PHE A 14 1.38 13.80 -14.71
N ASN A 15 2.02 13.17 -13.73
CA ASN A 15 3.21 12.37 -13.88
C ASN A 15 2.88 10.88 -13.75
N GLY A 16 2.76 10.21 -14.90
CA GLY A 16 2.48 8.78 -15.01
C GLY A 16 3.55 7.85 -14.45
N SER A 17 4.64 8.35 -13.84
CA SER A 17 5.53 7.51 -13.02
C SER A 17 4.96 7.25 -11.61
N LYS A 18 4.05 8.10 -11.12
CA LYS A 18 3.41 7.95 -9.81
C LYS A 18 2.15 7.09 -9.91
N ILE A 19 1.97 6.14 -9.00
CA ILE A 19 0.73 5.32 -8.97
C ILE A 19 -0.52 6.16 -8.67
N TYR A 20 -0.37 7.20 -7.85
CA TYR A 20 -1.40 8.17 -7.53
C TYR A 20 -2.01 8.81 -8.79
N ASP A 21 -1.16 9.41 -9.62
CA ASP A 21 -1.50 10.05 -10.88
C ASP A 21 -2.12 9.08 -11.89
N ARG A 22 -1.61 7.85 -11.99
CA ARG A 22 -2.20 6.81 -12.86
C ARG A 22 -3.64 6.48 -12.48
N GLY A 23 -3.94 6.41 -11.18
CA GLY A 23 -5.30 6.19 -10.69
C GLY A 23 -6.23 7.36 -11.04
N ILE A 24 -5.75 8.59 -10.95
CA ILE A 24 -6.51 9.79 -11.35
C ILE A 24 -6.80 9.77 -12.86
N LEU A 25 -5.80 9.49 -13.70
CA LEU A 25 -5.97 9.37 -15.15
C LEU A 25 -6.98 8.27 -15.50
N THR A 26 -6.94 7.14 -14.79
CA THR A 26 -7.93 6.05 -14.94
C THR A 26 -9.34 6.52 -14.58
N GLY A 27 -9.48 7.27 -13.48
CA GLY A 27 -10.74 7.89 -13.08
C GLY A 27 -11.32 8.84 -14.14
N ILE A 28 -10.47 9.67 -14.74
CA ILE A 28 -10.85 10.57 -15.84
C ILE A 28 -11.31 9.75 -17.05
N GLY A 29 -10.56 8.72 -17.45
CA GLY A 29 -10.94 7.82 -18.55
C GLY A 29 -12.26 7.10 -18.31
N ASN A 30 -12.51 6.66 -17.08
CA ASN A 30 -13.76 6.02 -16.67
C ASN A 30 -14.95 7.00 -16.75
N TYR A 31 -14.76 8.27 -16.38
CA TYR A 31 -15.77 9.31 -16.53
C TYR A 31 -16.12 9.56 -18.01
N LEU A 32 -15.11 9.67 -18.88
CA LEU A 32 -15.33 9.88 -20.32
C LEU A 32 -16.05 8.69 -20.96
N SER A 33 -15.65 7.47 -20.61
CA SER A 33 -16.29 6.25 -21.13
C SER A 33 -17.74 6.08 -20.65
N GLY A 34 -18.06 6.59 -19.46
CA GLY A 34 -19.40 6.54 -18.87
C GLY A 34 -20.32 7.70 -19.26
N THR A 35 -19.84 8.71 -19.98
CA THR A 35 -20.60 9.92 -20.32
C THR A 35 -20.60 10.19 -21.82
N ARG A 36 -21.41 11.15 -22.29
CA ARG A 36 -21.41 11.62 -23.68
C ARG A 36 -20.39 12.74 -23.94
N ALA A 37 -19.47 12.97 -23.00
CA ALA A 37 -18.44 13.99 -23.12
C ALA A 37 -17.53 13.68 -24.33
N ARG A 38 -17.27 14.68 -25.17
CA ARG A 38 -16.35 14.54 -26.30
C ARG A 38 -15.10 15.35 -26.02
N TRP A 39 -14.09 14.72 -25.44
CA TRP A 39 -12.83 15.38 -25.12
C TRP A 39 -11.70 14.85 -26.01
N ASP A 40 -10.89 15.76 -26.51
CA ASP A 40 -9.58 15.50 -27.11
C ASP A 40 -8.52 15.72 -26.03
N LEU A 41 -7.90 14.65 -25.55
CA LEU A 41 -7.00 14.69 -24.40
C LEU A 41 -5.56 14.97 -24.83
N PHE A 42 -4.96 16.01 -24.25
CA PHE A 42 -3.54 16.27 -24.35
C PHE A 42 -2.79 15.72 -23.13
N LEU A 43 -1.89 14.77 -23.40
CA LEU A 43 -0.93 14.14 -22.50
C LEU A 43 0.38 14.00 -23.27
N GLU A 44 1.52 14.09 -22.60
CA GLU A 44 2.80 13.78 -23.25
C GLU A 44 2.96 12.27 -23.45
N GLU A 45 3.70 11.87 -24.50
CA GLU A 45 3.85 10.46 -24.90
C GLU A 45 4.46 9.58 -23.81
N ASP A 46 5.34 10.15 -22.98
CA ASP A 46 5.97 9.48 -21.84
C ASP A 46 5.22 9.67 -20.52
N PHE A 47 4.05 10.31 -20.57
CA PHE A 47 3.20 10.66 -19.42
C PHE A 47 3.91 11.50 -18.37
N LEU A 48 5.00 12.20 -18.72
CA LEU A 48 5.62 13.18 -17.83
C LEU A 48 4.93 14.52 -17.99
N CYS A 49 4.79 15.23 -16.87
CA CYS A 49 4.28 16.60 -16.87
C CYS A 49 5.42 17.57 -17.20
N ARG A 50 5.39 18.22 -18.37
CA ARG A 50 6.25 19.37 -18.68
C ARG A 50 5.39 20.62 -18.90
N LEU A 51 5.74 21.68 -18.19
CA LEU A 51 5.00 22.95 -18.23
C LEU A 51 5.41 23.87 -19.37
N LYS A 52 6.54 23.60 -20.02
CA LYS A 52 7.11 24.50 -21.02
C LYS A 52 6.16 24.62 -22.23
N GLY A 53 5.57 25.80 -22.42
CA GLY A 53 4.68 26.10 -23.53
C GLY A 53 3.20 25.83 -23.25
N ILE A 54 2.84 25.39 -22.03
CA ILE A 54 1.44 25.18 -21.65
C ILE A 54 0.64 26.49 -21.70
N GLU A 55 1.29 27.63 -21.44
CA GLU A 55 0.69 28.96 -21.51
C GLU A 55 0.28 29.38 -22.94
N ARG A 56 0.85 28.72 -23.96
CA ARG A 56 0.55 28.95 -25.37
C ARG A 56 -0.36 27.87 -25.96
N TRP A 57 -0.68 26.84 -25.19
CA TRP A 57 -1.49 25.72 -25.64
C TRP A 57 -2.94 26.17 -25.83
N GLN A 58 -3.47 25.95 -27.03
CA GLN A 58 -4.83 26.34 -27.41
C GLN A 58 -5.82 25.21 -27.12
N GLY A 59 -6.28 25.11 -25.88
CA GLY A 59 -7.36 24.20 -25.51
C GLY A 59 -8.47 24.87 -24.71
N ASP A 60 -9.37 24.06 -24.19
CA ASP A 60 -10.60 24.51 -23.53
C ASP A 60 -10.56 24.33 -22.02
N GLY A 61 -9.69 23.47 -21.49
CA GLY A 61 -9.62 23.21 -20.06
C GLY A 61 -8.40 22.41 -19.62
N ILE A 62 -8.09 22.45 -18.32
CA ILE A 62 -6.92 21.81 -17.73
C ILE A 62 -7.32 21.08 -16.43
N ILE A 63 -6.86 19.84 -16.27
CA ILE A 63 -6.84 19.13 -14.98
C ILE A 63 -5.38 18.85 -14.63
N ALA A 64 -4.95 19.17 -13.42
CA ALA A 64 -3.52 19.13 -13.08
C ALA A 64 -3.24 18.75 -11.62
N ASP A 65 -2.08 18.13 -11.39
CA ASP A 65 -1.50 17.87 -10.07
C ASP A 65 -0.98 19.18 -9.45
N PHE A 66 -1.68 19.68 -8.44
CA PHE A 66 -1.33 20.90 -7.69
C PHE A 66 -0.49 20.60 -6.43
N ASP A 67 -0.14 19.33 -6.16
CA ASP A 67 0.91 19.03 -5.18
C ASP A 67 2.30 19.37 -5.72
N ASP A 68 2.45 19.54 -7.03
CA ASP A 68 3.64 20.12 -7.66
C ASP A 68 3.55 21.67 -7.63
N PRO A 69 4.42 22.36 -6.87
CA PRO A 69 4.41 23.82 -6.78
C PRO A 69 4.65 24.51 -8.13
N ALA A 70 5.42 23.89 -9.04
CA ALA A 70 5.66 24.45 -10.35
C ALA A 70 4.38 24.47 -11.20
N VAL A 71 3.58 23.40 -11.12
CA VAL A 71 2.29 23.30 -11.80
C VAL A 71 1.30 24.32 -11.23
N SER A 72 1.22 24.40 -9.89
CA SER A 72 0.38 25.38 -9.21
C SER A 72 0.72 26.82 -9.60
N ALA A 73 2.02 27.17 -9.61
CA ALA A 73 2.49 28.50 -10.00
C ALA A 73 2.21 28.83 -11.47
N ALA A 74 2.41 27.86 -12.38
CA ALA A 74 2.16 28.05 -13.80
C ALA A 74 0.67 28.27 -14.13
N LEU A 75 -0.23 27.62 -13.39
CA LEU A 75 -1.66 27.65 -13.64
C LEU A 75 -2.44 28.69 -12.81
N ALA A 76 -1.80 29.36 -11.85
CA ALA A 76 -2.44 30.32 -10.95
C ALA A 76 -3.19 31.46 -11.69
N HIS A 77 -2.71 31.84 -12.88
CA HIS A 77 -3.29 32.91 -13.71
C HIS A 77 -3.77 32.40 -15.08
N SER A 78 -4.09 31.10 -15.17
CA SER A 78 -4.58 30.51 -16.42
C SER A 78 -5.88 31.18 -16.87
N ALA A 79 -5.96 31.54 -18.15
CA ALA A 79 -7.20 32.01 -18.78
C ALA A 79 -8.18 30.86 -19.06
N LEU A 80 -7.71 29.61 -19.08
CA LEU A 80 -8.52 28.42 -19.28
C LEU A 80 -9.12 27.93 -17.96
N PRO A 81 -10.34 27.36 -17.96
CA PRO A 81 -10.88 26.62 -16.82
C PRO A 81 -9.91 25.56 -16.30
N VAL A 82 -9.48 25.71 -15.05
CA VAL A 82 -8.63 24.74 -14.35
C VAL A 82 -9.43 24.03 -13.26
N VAL A 83 -9.19 22.72 -13.12
CA VAL A 83 -9.52 21.94 -11.92
C VAL A 83 -8.24 21.37 -11.33
N ALA A 84 -7.98 21.70 -10.07
CA ALA A 84 -6.80 21.26 -9.34
C ALA A 84 -7.06 19.91 -8.64
N VAL A 85 -6.03 19.08 -8.60
CA VAL A 85 -6.03 17.79 -7.89
C VAL A 85 -4.81 17.72 -6.97
N GLY A 86 -4.93 17.13 -5.78
CA GLY A 86 -3.77 16.94 -4.88
C GLY A 86 -4.16 16.50 -3.47
N GLY A 87 -3.32 16.80 -2.49
CA GLY A 87 -3.53 16.55 -1.07
C GLY A 87 -4.50 17.53 -0.40
N SER A 88 -5.24 17.07 0.61
CA SER A 88 -6.00 17.98 1.48
C SER A 88 -5.07 18.73 2.43
N TYR A 89 -5.39 20.00 2.70
CA TYR A 89 -4.69 20.86 3.64
C TYR A 89 -5.58 21.20 4.85
N ALA A 90 -4.99 21.26 6.04
CA ALA A 90 -5.71 21.68 7.24
C ALA A 90 -6.07 23.18 7.19
N ALA A 91 -5.19 24.03 6.67
CA ALA A 91 -5.42 25.46 6.59
C ALA A 91 -6.16 25.83 5.29
N PRO A 92 -7.32 26.52 5.36
CA PRO A 92 -8.06 26.95 4.17
C PRO A 92 -7.28 27.86 3.22
N THR A 93 -6.23 28.52 3.71
CA THR A 93 -5.33 29.43 2.98
C THR A 93 -4.31 28.71 2.12
N ASP A 94 -4.07 27.41 2.36
CA ASP A 94 -3.10 26.62 1.60
C ASP A 94 -3.64 26.10 0.27
N TYR A 95 -4.96 26.15 0.10
CA TYR A 95 -5.63 25.84 -1.16
C TYR A 95 -5.52 27.01 -2.14
N PRO A 96 -5.36 26.74 -3.46
CA PRO A 96 -5.32 27.78 -4.47
C PRO A 96 -6.64 28.58 -4.50
N PRO A 97 -6.58 29.92 -4.49
CA PRO A 97 -7.77 30.76 -4.49
C PRO A 97 -8.49 30.70 -5.85
N GLY A 98 -9.81 30.62 -5.83
CA GLY A 98 -10.63 30.70 -7.06
C GLY A 98 -10.58 29.47 -7.99
N ILE A 99 -9.84 28.42 -7.62
CA ILE A 99 -9.70 27.20 -8.42
C ILE A 99 -10.44 26.04 -7.71
N PRO A 100 -11.39 25.37 -8.37
CA PRO A 100 -11.98 24.12 -7.87
C PRO A 100 -10.90 23.08 -7.57
N TYR A 101 -10.99 22.44 -6.42
CA TYR A 101 -9.94 21.54 -5.93
C TYR A 101 -10.54 20.21 -5.48
N VAL A 102 -10.06 19.10 -6.05
CA VAL A 102 -10.42 17.74 -5.64
C VAL A 102 -9.22 17.13 -4.92
N ALA A 103 -9.38 16.87 -3.62
CA ALA A 103 -8.29 16.46 -2.77
C ALA A 103 -8.44 15.01 -2.29
N THR A 104 -7.33 14.30 -2.15
CA THR A 104 -7.27 13.12 -1.28
C THR A 104 -7.29 13.56 0.20
N ASP A 105 -8.13 12.95 1.03
CA ASP A 105 -8.26 13.31 2.45
C ASP A 105 -7.10 12.72 3.27
N ASN A 106 -6.04 13.53 3.46
CA ASN A 106 -4.84 13.14 4.21
C ASN A 106 -5.15 12.75 5.66
N ALA A 107 -6.12 13.41 6.31
CA ALA A 107 -6.50 13.09 7.68
C ALA A 107 -7.22 11.74 7.75
N ALA A 108 -8.11 11.45 6.81
CA ALA A 108 -8.80 10.16 6.72
C ALA A 108 -7.84 9.02 6.36
N LEU A 109 -6.86 9.25 5.47
CA LEU A 109 -5.81 8.26 5.15
C LEU A 109 -5.05 7.84 6.41
N VAL A 110 -4.57 8.83 7.17
CA VAL A 110 -3.79 8.61 8.38
C VAL A 110 -4.63 7.97 9.48
N ARG A 111 -5.88 8.42 9.65
CA ARG A 111 -6.82 7.83 10.59
C ARG A 111 -7.05 6.35 10.29
N LEU A 112 -7.29 5.98 9.04
CA LEU A 112 -7.54 4.59 8.66
C LEU A 112 -6.33 3.69 8.94
N ALA A 113 -5.11 4.15 8.64
CA ALA A 113 -3.88 3.42 8.97
C ALA A 113 -3.67 3.29 10.49
N TYR A 114 -3.93 4.36 11.24
CA TYR A 114 -3.79 4.38 12.70
C TYR A 114 -4.80 3.46 13.40
N ASP A 115 -6.08 3.56 13.02
CA ASP A 115 -7.16 2.73 13.55
C ASP A 115 -6.86 1.23 13.29
N HIS A 116 -6.35 0.87 12.10
CA HIS A 116 -5.90 -0.50 11.78
C HIS A 116 -4.79 -0.99 12.73
N LEU A 117 -3.80 -0.15 13.04
CA LEU A 117 -2.71 -0.52 13.95
C LEU A 117 -3.21 -0.69 15.40
N ILE A 118 -4.16 0.13 15.85
CA ILE A 118 -4.83 -0.05 17.16
C ILE A 118 -5.60 -1.36 17.19
N GLU A 119 -6.41 -1.65 16.18
CA GLU A 119 -7.21 -2.88 16.07
C GLU A 119 -6.33 -4.14 16.05
N SER A 120 -5.09 -4.01 15.59
CA SER A 120 -4.07 -5.06 15.64
C SER A 120 -3.45 -5.27 17.04
N GLY A 121 -3.90 -4.53 18.05
CA GLY A 121 -3.50 -4.66 19.46
C GLY A 121 -2.23 -3.90 19.85
N LEU A 122 -1.74 -3.00 18.98
CA LEU A 122 -0.57 -2.18 19.26
C LEU A 122 -0.93 -1.01 20.17
N THR A 123 0.01 -0.62 21.03
CA THR A 123 -0.17 0.47 22.01
C THR A 123 0.87 1.58 21.84
N ARG A 124 1.77 1.42 20.88
CA ARG A 124 2.88 2.33 20.59
C ARG A 124 2.94 2.55 19.11
N PHE A 125 3.12 3.81 18.72
CA PHE A 125 3.05 4.21 17.33
C PHE A 125 4.15 5.19 16.98
N ALA A 126 4.62 5.11 15.74
CA ALA A 126 5.53 6.08 15.17
C ALA A 126 5.16 6.38 13.72
N CYS A 127 5.61 7.52 13.20
CA CYS A 127 5.44 7.89 11.80
C CYS A 127 6.80 7.97 11.11
N PHE A 128 6.94 7.27 9.99
CA PHE A 128 8.08 7.40 9.09
C PHE A 128 7.71 8.30 7.91
N SER A 129 8.25 9.51 7.91
CA SER A 129 7.93 10.58 6.97
C SER A 129 9.09 10.89 6.03
N LEU A 130 9.01 12.03 5.34
CA LEU A 130 9.98 12.61 4.42
C LEU A 130 10.57 13.90 5.01
N PRO A 131 11.76 14.34 4.55
CA PRO A 131 12.24 15.69 4.80
C PRO A 131 11.22 16.73 4.31
N ALA A 132 11.13 17.85 5.03
CA ALA A 132 10.24 18.94 4.65
C ALA A 132 10.68 19.55 3.32
N ALA A 133 9.77 19.58 2.34
CA ALA A 133 9.97 20.18 1.03
C ALA A 133 8.62 20.63 0.45
N ASP A 134 8.64 21.67 -0.39
CA ASP A 134 7.43 22.22 -1.01
C ASP A 134 6.74 21.22 -1.95
N THR A 135 7.49 20.27 -2.51
CA THR A 135 6.97 19.19 -3.36
C THR A 135 6.26 18.08 -2.58
N ASN A 136 6.39 18.05 -1.25
CA ASN A 136 5.87 16.99 -0.38
C ASN A 136 5.01 17.55 0.75
N ARG A 137 4.29 18.66 0.54
CA ARG A 137 3.46 19.28 1.59
C ARG A 137 2.42 18.33 2.19
N TRP A 138 1.90 17.41 1.37
CA TRP A 138 1.01 16.32 1.82
C TRP A 138 1.64 15.43 2.90
N ALA A 139 2.98 15.28 2.96
CA ALA A 139 3.65 14.55 4.02
C ALA A 139 3.53 15.29 5.37
N GLY A 140 3.65 16.62 5.34
CA GLY A 140 3.43 17.47 6.53
C GLY A 140 1.99 17.42 7.03
N GLU A 141 1.01 17.40 6.13
CA GLU A 141 -0.41 17.21 6.48
C GLU A 141 -0.66 15.85 7.14
N ARG A 142 -0.03 14.78 6.62
CA ARG A 142 -0.10 13.44 7.20
C ARG A 142 0.56 13.38 8.59
N GLU A 143 1.73 14.02 8.75
CA GLU A 143 2.41 14.16 10.06
C GLU A 143 1.52 14.88 11.08
N ALA A 144 0.91 16.00 10.68
CA ALA A 144 0.03 16.79 11.54
C ALA A 144 -1.21 15.98 11.96
N ALA A 145 -1.83 15.27 11.03
CA ALA A 145 -2.95 14.37 11.31
C ALA A 145 -2.54 13.25 12.30
N PHE A 146 -1.38 12.62 12.08
CA PHE A 146 -0.88 11.57 12.96
C PHE A 146 -0.61 12.09 14.38
N ALA A 147 0.06 13.24 14.49
CA ALA A 147 0.34 13.88 15.77
C ALA A 147 -0.95 14.29 16.50
N ALA A 148 -1.98 14.75 15.78
CA ALA A 148 -3.27 15.08 16.36
C ALA A 148 -3.98 13.84 16.95
N LEU A 149 -3.94 12.70 16.25
CA LEU A 149 -4.51 11.44 16.75
C LEU A 149 -3.81 10.94 18.02
N LEU A 150 -2.48 10.96 18.06
CA LEU A 150 -1.74 10.53 19.25
C LEU A 150 -1.95 11.46 20.44
N ARG A 151 -1.98 12.79 20.22
CA ARG A 151 -2.29 13.75 21.29
C ARG A 151 -3.70 13.57 21.84
N ARG A 152 -4.69 13.29 20.98
CA ARG A 152 -6.07 12.98 21.38
C ARG A 152 -6.11 11.76 22.30
N ASP A 153 -5.28 10.76 22.03
CA ASP A 153 -5.24 9.50 22.79
C ASP A 153 -4.26 9.55 23.97
N GLY A 154 -3.61 10.70 24.23
CA GLY A 154 -2.66 10.87 25.33
C GLY A 154 -1.33 10.13 25.14
N LEU A 155 -0.98 9.79 23.90
CA LEU A 155 0.22 9.03 23.54
C LEU A 155 1.37 9.94 23.08
N PRO A 156 2.63 9.54 23.30
CA PRO A 156 3.79 10.30 22.83
C PRO A 156 3.86 10.30 21.31
N VAL A 157 4.15 11.47 20.72
CA VAL A 157 4.29 11.64 19.27
C VAL A 157 5.74 11.35 18.85
N GLU A 158 5.93 10.31 18.05
CA GLU A 158 7.22 9.93 17.48
C GLU A 158 7.18 10.03 15.96
N ILE A 159 7.95 10.96 15.38
CA ILE A 159 8.00 11.21 13.92
C ILE A 159 9.45 11.25 13.49
N TYR A 160 9.81 10.41 12.53
CA TYR A 160 11.14 10.38 11.92
C TYR A 160 11.04 10.69 10.43
N ARG A 161 11.74 11.75 10.00
CA ARG A 161 11.70 12.24 8.60
C ARG A 161 12.77 11.60 7.71
N GLY A 162 13.76 10.94 8.29
CA GLY A 162 14.87 10.28 7.59
C GLY A 162 15.60 11.19 6.61
N LEU A 163 16.24 10.55 5.62
CA LEU A 163 16.90 11.21 4.49
C LEU A 163 16.17 10.89 3.19
N GLU A 164 16.42 11.69 2.15
CA GLU A 164 15.98 11.38 0.80
C GLU A 164 16.66 10.12 0.26
N THR A 165 15.96 9.42 -0.63
CA THR A 165 16.49 8.25 -1.30
C THR A 165 17.32 8.67 -2.51
N SER A 166 18.65 8.73 -2.34
CA SER A 166 19.58 8.92 -3.44
C SER A 166 20.76 7.95 -3.29
N ALA A 167 21.37 7.55 -4.42
CA ALA A 167 22.49 6.60 -4.38
C ALA A 167 23.63 7.06 -3.44
N PRO A 168 24.02 8.35 -3.40
CA PRO A 168 25.08 8.80 -2.47
C PRO A 168 24.69 8.75 -0.99
N LEU A 169 23.41 8.87 -0.67
CA LEU A 169 22.91 8.91 0.71
C LEU A 169 22.38 7.55 1.18
N TRP A 170 22.37 6.54 0.30
CA TRP A 170 21.63 5.30 0.53
C TRP A 170 22.11 4.56 1.78
N ASP A 171 23.40 4.31 1.90
CA ASP A 171 23.97 3.55 3.02
C ASP A 171 23.75 4.27 4.35
N THR A 172 24.04 5.58 4.37
CA THR A 172 23.79 6.44 5.55
C THR A 172 22.32 6.49 5.93
N ALA A 173 21.40 6.56 4.95
CA ALA A 173 19.97 6.58 5.20
C ALA A 173 19.48 5.27 5.80
N VAL A 174 20.02 4.13 5.36
CA VAL A 174 19.69 2.81 5.91
C VAL A 174 20.23 2.68 7.34
N GLU A 175 21.49 3.07 7.59
CA GLU A 175 22.10 3.01 8.93
C GLU A 175 21.34 3.86 9.96
N GLN A 176 21.00 5.11 9.60
CA GLN A 176 20.22 5.98 10.49
C GLN A 176 18.82 5.44 10.74
N LEU A 177 18.19 4.85 9.72
CA LEU A 177 16.87 4.25 9.86
C LEU A 177 16.91 3.01 10.76
N ILE A 178 17.95 2.18 10.66
CA ILE A 178 18.18 1.04 11.57
C ILE A 178 18.34 1.53 13.00
N ALA A 179 19.21 2.53 13.24
CA ALA A 179 19.43 3.08 14.58
C ALA A 179 18.14 3.63 15.21
N TRP A 180 17.32 4.34 14.41
CA TRP A 180 16.00 4.78 14.86
C TRP A 180 15.08 3.61 15.19
N LEU A 181 15.00 2.60 14.31
CA LEU A 181 14.18 1.41 14.53
C LEU A 181 14.60 0.65 15.79
N GLU A 182 15.90 0.53 16.10
CA GLU A 182 16.40 -0.13 17.30
C GLU A 182 16.07 0.64 18.59
N ALA A 183 16.06 1.97 18.53
CA ALA A 183 15.72 2.82 19.68
C ALA A 183 14.23 2.80 20.04
N LEU A 184 13.34 2.47 19.09
CA LEU A 184 11.89 2.47 19.31
C LEU A 184 11.45 1.34 20.27
N PRO A 185 10.61 1.65 21.28
CA PRO A 185 10.09 0.63 22.19
C PRO A 185 9.16 -0.37 21.48
N LYS A 186 9.49 -1.67 21.53
CA LYS A 186 8.76 -2.76 20.83
C LYS A 186 7.70 -3.45 21.69
N PRO A 187 6.59 -3.95 21.12
CA PRO A 187 6.20 -3.83 19.71
C PRO A 187 5.70 -2.41 19.38
N VAL A 188 5.88 -1.98 18.13
CA VAL A 188 5.48 -0.66 17.63
C VAL A 188 4.78 -0.77 16.27
N GLY A 189 3.72 0.00 16.08
CA GLY A 189 3.07 0.22 14.79
C GLY A 189 3.64 1.46 14.11
N ILE A 190 4.14 1.32 12.89
CA ILE A 190 4.68 2.43 12.13
C ILE A 190 3.77 2.73 10.95
N LEU A 191 3.38 3.99 10.82
CA LEU A 191 2.75 4.54 9.63
C LEU A 191 3.84 5.15 8.76
N ALA A 192 4.01 4.68 7.54
CA ALA A 192 4.87 5.33 6.56
C ALA A 192 4.02 6.22 5.64
N VAL A 193 4.46 7.46 5.43
CA VAL A 193 3.66 8.44 4.66
C VAL A 193 3.49 8.06 3.19
N THR A 194 4.29 7.13 2.66
CA THR A 194 4.10 6.51 1.34
C THR A 194 4.57 5.06 1.35
N ASP A 195 4.13 4.27 0.38
CA ASP A 195 4.60 2.91 0.15
C ASP A 195 6.09 2.85 -0.21
N ALA A 196 6.62 3.88 -0.88
CA ALA A 196 8.05 4.00 -1.16
C ALA A 196 8.88 4.11 0.15
N ARG A 197 8.39 4.89 1.13
CA ARG A 197 9.00 4.97 2.46
C ARG A 197 8.81 3.69 3.25
N ALA A 198 7.63 3.07 3.16
CA ALA A 198 7.38 1.79 3.79
C ALA A 198 8.36 0.71 3.29
N ARG A 199 8.63 0.67 1.98
CA ARG A 199 9.62 -0.23 1.38
C ARG A 199 11.03 0.00 1.95
N GLN A 200 11.47 1.25 2.08
CA GLN A 200 12.77 1.57 2.68
C GLN A 200 12.85 1.08 4.13
N LEU A 201 11.77 1.24 4.90
CA LEU A 201 11.68 0.75 6.27
C LEU A 201 11.73 -0.78 6.34
N LEU A 202 10.99 -1.48 5.47
CA LEU A 202 11.04 -2.94 5.40
C LEU A 202 12.45 -3.45 5.07
N GLN A 203 13.18 -2.74 4.20
CA GLN A 203 14.55 -3.07 3.88
C GLN A 203 15.49 -2.86 5.07
N ALA A 204 15.35 -1.76 5.82
CA ALA A 204 16.12 -1.55 7.05
C ALA A 204 15.81 -2.62 8.11
N CYS A 205 14.53 -2.97 8.31
CA CYS A 205 14.14 -4.07 9.20
C CYS A 205 14.79 -5.40 8.77
N PHE A 206 14.81 -5.68 7.47
CA PHE A 206 15.45 -6.89 6.93
C PHE A 206 16.95 -6.91 7.21
N THR A 207 17.66 -5.82 6.91
CA THR A 207 19.11 -5.68 7.15
C THR A 207 19.47 -5.82 8.63
N ALA A 208 18.65 -5.26 9.52
CA ALA A 208 18.86 -5.32 10.98
C ALA A 208 18.32 -6.61 11.63
N GLY A 209 17.63 -7.48 10.88
CA GLY A 209 16.99 -8.68 11.42
C GLY A 209 15.83 -8.37 12.38
N ILE A 210 15.17 -7.21 12.24
CA ILE A 210 14.02 -6.80 13.05
C ILE A 210 12.76 -7.50 12.52
N PRO A 211 12.10 -8.33 13.35
CA PRO A 211 10.90 -9.05 12.95
C PRO A 211 9.72 -8.13 12.60
N VAL A 212 9.18 -8.31 11.39
CA VAL A 212 7.95 -7.66 10.90
C VAL A 212 6.90 -8.74 10.66
N PRO A 213 5.66 -8.59 11.18
CA PRO A 213 5.09 -7.51 11.99
C PRO A 213 5.28 -7.68 13.51
N GLU A 214 6.06 -8.65 13.97
CA GLU A 214 6.09 -9.03 15.40
C GLU A 214 6.68 -7.95 16.30
N GLN A 215 7.78 -7.31 15.90
CA GLN A 215 8.35 -6.17 16.63
C GLN A 215 7.96 -4.84 16.00
N VAL A 216 7.92 -4.79 14.67
CA VAL A 216 7.54 -3.60 13.91
C VAL A 216 6.42 -3.98 12.95
N ALA A 217 5.20 -3.57 13.27
CA ALA A 217 4.11 -3.59 12.31
C ALA A 217 4.15 -2.32 11.47
N LEU A 218 3.84 -2.42 10.18
CA LEU A 218 3.99 -1.33 9.22
C LEU A 218 2.75 -1.21 8.32
N VAL A 219 2.28 0.02 8.15
CA VAL A 219 1.26 0.40 7.16
C VAL A 219 1.82 1.52 6.30
N GLY A 220 1.76 1.35 4.98
CA GLY A 220 2.03 2.40 3.99
C GLY A 220 0.75 3.08 3.51
N ILE A 221 0.91 4.02 2.58
CA ILE A 221 -0.15 4.72 1.87
C ILE A 221 0.26 4.72 0.39
N ASP A 222 -0.68 4.44 -0.52
CA ASP A 222 -0.62 4.52 -2.00
C ASP A 222 -1.08 3.22 -2.69
N ASN A 223 -0.98 2.08 -1.98
CA ASN A 223 -1.22 0.73 -2.49
C ASN A 223 -0.48 0.44 -3.81
N ASP A 224 0.79 0.83 -3.88
CA ASP A 224 1.63 0.68 -5.05
C ASP A 224 1.96 -0.80 -5.30
N PRO A 225 1.53 -1.39 -6.44
CA PRO A 225 1.87 -2.76 -6.79
C PRO A 225 3.37 -3.03 -6.84
N LEU A 226 4.19 -2.05 -7.25
CA LEU A 226 5.65 -2.20 -7.30
C LEU A 226 6.24 -2.26 -5.91
N ALA A 227 5.80 -1.38 -5.00
CA ALA A 227 6.27 -1.42 -3.61
C ALA A 227 5.94 -2.75 -2.93
N ARG A 228 4.76 -3.34 -3.25
CA ARG A 228 4.35 -4.65 -2.74
C ARG A 228 5.19 -5.80 -3.30
N THR A 229 5.54 -5.75 -4.58
CA THR A 229 6.25 -6.84 -5.27
C THR A 229 7.75 -6.84 -4.99
N LEU A 230 8.34 -5.65 -4.76
CA LEU A 230 9.78 -5.49 -4.55
C LEU A 230 10.22 -5.72 -3.09
N THR A 231 9.32 -6.14 -2.21
CA THR A 231 9.60 -6.42 -0.79
C THR A 231 9.29 -7.87 -0.46
N ARG A 232 10.14 -8.49 0.38
CA ARG A 232 9.88 -9.86 0.87
C ARG A 232 8.64 -9.95 1.74
N VAL A 233 8.38 -8.92 2.55
CA VAL A 233 7.19 -8.87 3.40
C VAL A 233 6.13 -8.06 2.65
N PRO A 234 4.97 -8.63 2.30
CA PRO A 234 3.95 -7.86 1.61
C PRO A 234 3.45 -6.70 2.45
N LEU A 235 3.44 -5.53 1.80
CA LEU A 235 3.13 -4.26 2.41
C LEU A 235 1.62 -4.05 2.56
N THR A 236 1.15 -3.81 3.79
CA THR A 236 -0.18 -3.31 4.07
C THR A 236 -0.20 -1.85 3.67
N SER A 237 -1.19 -1.44 2.89
CA SER A 237 -1.26 -0.06 2.42
C SER A 237 -2.68 0.46 2.37
N VAL A 238 -2.85 1.73 2.72
CA VAL A 238 -4.10 2.45 2.54
C VAL A 238 -4.29 2.76 1.06
N ILE A 239 -5.46 2.39 0.55
CA ILE A 239 -5.88 2.63 -0.83
C ILE A 239 -6.51 4.02 -0.89
N GLN A 240 -5.84 4.93 -1.59
CA GLN A 240 -6.38 6.26 -1.86
C GLN A 240 -7.56 6.20 -2.85
N GLY A 241 -8.47 7.16 -2.78
CA GLY A 241 -9.61 7.27 -3.72
C GLY A 241 -9.26 7.91 -5.06
N THR A 242 -8.14 7.54 -5.68
CA THR A 242 -7.59 8.22 -6.87
C THR A 242 -8.51 8.18 -8.08
N GLU A 243 -9.19 7.05 -8.32
CA GLU A 243 -10.17 6.99 -9.41
C GLU A 243 -11.39 7.89 -9.14
N ALA A 244 -11.85 7.97 -7.89
CA ALA A 244 -12.93 8.86 -7.50
C ALA A 244 -12.52 10.34 -7.65
N ILE A 245 -11.27 10.68 -7.30
CA ILE A 245 -10.68 12.00 -7.55
C ILE A 245 -10.71 12.33 -9.04
N GLY A 246 -10.24 11.43 -9.91
CA GLY A 246 -10.24 11.64 -11.35
C GLY A 246 -11.64 11.83 -11.94
N ARG A 247 -12.61 11.00 -11.52
CA ARG A 247 -14.01 11.14 -11.95
C ARG A 247 -14.60 12.47 -11.53
N GLU A 248 -14.36 12.89 -10.30
CA GLU A 248 -14.90 14.14 -9.77
C GLU A 248 -14.24 15.37 -10.42
N ALA A 249 -12.93 15.32 -10.66
CA ALA A 249 -12.21 16.38 -11.36
C ALA A 249 -12.74 16.56 -12.80
N ALA A 250 -12.95 15.44 -13.51
CA ALA A 250 -13.55 15.46 -14.85
C ALA A 250 -14.99 16.00 -14.83
N ARG A 251 -15.80 15.63 -13.82
CA ARG A 251 -17.16 16.14 -13.63
C ARG A 251 -17.17 17.66 -13.43
N LEU A 252 -16.31 18.18 -12.56
CA LEU A 252 -16.20 19.62 -12.30
C LEU A 252 -15.75 20.38 -13.55
N LEU A 253 -14.73 19.88 -14.27
CA LEU A 253 -14.26 20.54 -15.49
C LEU A 253 -15.35 20.51 -16.58
N HIS A 254 -16.04 19.38 -16.75
CA HIS A 254 -17.15 19.26 -17.70
C HIS A 254 -18.23 20.32 -17.45
N GLN A 255 -18.61 20.54 -16.19
CA GLN A 255 -19.57 21.57 -15.81
C GLN A 255 -19.07 22.97 -16.16
N ARG A 256 -17.81 23.31 -15.88
CA ARG A 256 -17.23 24.61 -16.25
C ARG A 256 -17.20 24.82 -17.77
N LEU A 257 -16.84 23.80 -18.54
CA LEU A 257 -16.83 23.84 -20.00
C LEU A 257 -18.21 24.12 -20.60
N HIS A 258 -19.28 23.77 -19.89
CA HIS A 258 -20.66 24.04 -20.28
C HIS A 258 -21.24 25.33 -19.66
N GLY A 259 -20.38 26.22 -19.15
CA GLY A 259 -20.78 27.52 -18.62
C GLY A 259 -21.43 27.49 -17.24
N VAL A 260 -21.32 26.37 -16.50
CA VAL A 260 -21.77 26.33 -15.12
C VAL A 260 -20.76 27.09 -14.26
N GLU A 261 -21.24 28.17 -13.63
CA GLU A 261 -20.48 28.86 -12.57
C GLU A 261 -20.47 28.03 -11.30
N LEU A 262 -19.49 27.13 -11.25
CA LEU A 262 -19.01 26.57 -10.02
C LEU A 262 -18.13 27.64 -9.36
N GLY A 263 -18.30 27.91 -8.07
CA GLY A 263 -17.34 28.71 -7.32
C GLY A 263 -15.96 28.03 -7.28
N ALA A 264 -15.33 27.98 -6.11
CA ALA A 264 -14.13 27.16 -5.91
C ALA A 264 -14.43 26.01 -4.95
N PRO A 265 -15.28 25.03 -5.33
CA PRO A 265 -15.60 23.93 -4.45
C PRO A 265 -14.34 23.14 -4.12
N ARG A 266 -14.25 22.73 -2.85
CA ARG A 266 -13.21 21.85 -2.33
C ARG A 266 -13.87 20.52 -2.02
N VAL A 267 -13.54 19.50 -2.79
CA VAL A 267 -14.12 18.17 -2.64
C VAL A 267 -13.05 17.26 -2.05
N LEU A 268 -13.27 16.79 -0.82
CA LEU A 268 -12.40 15.81 -0.19
C LEU A 268 -12.89 14.40 -0.52
N ILE A 269 -12.01 13.59 -1.07
CA ILE A 269 -12.26 12.19 -1.41
C ILE A 269 -11.63 11.31 -0.32
N PRO A 270 -12.41 10.50 0.40
CA PRO A 270 -11.88 9.60 1.43
C PRO A 270 -11.09 8.44 0.80
N PRO A 271 -10.27 7.72 1.58
CA PRO A 271 -9.72 6.44 1.15
C PRO A 271 -10.81 5.45 0.75
N GLU A 272 -10.49 4.59 -0.22
CA GLU A 272 -11.36 3.47 -0.62
C GLU A 272 -11.32 2.33 0.40
N GLY A 273 -10.20 2.19 1.11
CA GLY A 273 -10.03 1.17 2.13
C GLY A 273 -8.57 0.91 2.46
N ILE A 274 -8.30 -0.23 3.07
CA ILE A 274 -6.96 -0.68 3.42
C ILE A 274 -6.72 -2.08 2.89
N ASN A 275 -5.62 -2.27 2.17
CA ASN A 275 -5.20 -3.57 1.70
C ASN A 275 -4.34 -4.26 2.77
N VAL A 276 -4.96 -5.05 3.65
CA VAL A 276 -4.27 -5.69 4.77
C VAL A 276 -3.41 -6.87 4.33
N GLN A 277 -2.10 -6.77 4.55
CA GLN A 277 -1.07 -7.74 4.17
C GLN A 277 -0.24 -8.16 5.40
N ALA A 278 0.86 -8.90 5.20
CA ALA A 278 1.63 -9.48 6.32
C ALA A 278 2.31 -8.43 7.21
N SER A 279 2.72 -7.30 6.65
CA SER A 279 3.49 -6.28 7.38
C SER A 279 2.76 -5.59 8.53
N SER A 280 1.43 -5.66 8.61
CA SER A 280 0.66 -5.11 9.73
C SER A 280 -0.18 -6.14 10.50
N ARG A 281 -0.11 -7.44 10.13
CA ARG A 281 -0.83 -8.53 10.82
C ARG A 281 -0.13 -8.91 12.13
N HIS A 282 -0.04 -7.94 13.04
CA HIS A 282 0.49 -8.18 14.37
C HIS A 282 -0.47 -9.11 15.11
N GLN A 283 0.05 -10.25 15.54
CA GLN A 283 -0.61 -11.08 16.55
C GLN A 283 0.19 -10.87 17.84
N PRO A 284 -0.47 -10.65 19.00
CA PRO A 284 0.21 -10.46 20.27
C PRO A 284 0.83 -11.77 20.76
N VAL A 285 1.87 -12.23 20.08
CA VAL A 285 2.69 -13.39 20.46
C VAL A 285 3.70 -12.88 21.47
N ARG A 286 3.57 -13.30 22.73
CA ARG A 286 4.35 -12.70 23.82
C ARG A 286 5.78 -13.23 23.93
N HIS A 287 6.12 -14.32 23.23
CA HIS A 287 7.42 -14.97 23.37
C HIS A 287 8.41 -14.56 22.25
N PRO A 288 9.52 -13.86 22.57
CA PRO A 288 10.48 -13.35 21.58
C PRO A 288 11.07 -14.40 20.63
N GLN A 289 11.32 -15.61 21.14
CA GLN A 289 11.84 -16.71 20.34
C GLN A 289 10.82 -17.24 19.32
N VAL A 290 9.53 -17.27 19.69
CA VAL A 290 8.45 -17.67 18.77
C VAL A 290 8.26 -16.59 17.70
N MET A 291 8.33 -15.32 18.08
CA MET A 291 8.28 -14.21 17.11
C MET A 291 9.41 -14.28 16.07
N ARG A 292 10.66 -14.47 16.51
CA ARG A 292 11.81 -14.64 15.60
C ARG A 292 11.66 -15.86 14.69
N ALA A 293 11.12 -16.96 15.23
CA ALA A 293 10.86 -18.17 14.45
C ALA A 293 9.77 -17.95 13.40
N LEU A 294 8.64 -17.33 13.76
CA LEU A 294 7.55 -16.99 12.83
C LEU A 294 8.06 -16.10 11.69
N HIS A 295 8.85 -15.09 12.01
CA HIS A 295 9.45 -14.21 11.02
C HIS A 295 10.32 -14.97 10.02
N PHE A 296 11.21 -15.84 10.50
CA PHE A 296 12.04 -16.70 9.66
C PHE A 296 11.20 -17.65 8.80
N ILE A 297 10.15 -18.25 9.38
CA ILE A 297 9.24 -19.14 8.64
C ILE A 297 8.57 -18.37 7.50
N ARG A 298 8.04 -17.17 7.74
CA ARG A 298 7.40 -16.37 6.69
C ARG A 298 8.36 -16.07 5.54
N GLN A 299 9.60 -15.70 5.85
CA GLN A 299 10.60 -15.35 4.84
C GLN A 299 11.10 -16.52 4.00
N TYR A 300 11.20 -17.72 4.60
CA TYR A 300 11.94 -18.83 4.01
C TYR A 300 11.13 -20.13 3.86
N ALA A 301 9.87 -20.20 4.31
CA ALA A 301 9.05 -21.41 4.24
C ALA A 301 8.99 -22.00 2.83
N CYS A 302 8.76 -21.17 1.81
CA CYS A 302 8.68 -21.60 0.41
C CYS A 302 10.03 -22.07 -0.17
N GLN A 303 11.14 -21.88 0.55
CA GLN A 303 12.47 -22.36 0.14
C GLN A 303 12.80 -23.75 0.70
N GLY A 304 11.84 -24.44 1.32
CA GLY A 304 12.02 -25.82 1.78
C GLY A 304 12.76 -25.94 3.11
N ILE A 305 12.71 -24.92 3.97
CA ILE A 305 13.33 -24.96 5.30
C ILE A 305 12.81 -26.10 6.18
N LYS A 306 13.67 -26.57 7.09
CA LYS A 306 13.38 -27.56 8.13
C LYS A 306 13.35 -26.94 9.52
N THR A 307 12.72 -27.63 10.46
CA THR A 307 12.59 -27.20 11.87
C THR A 307 13.95 -26.88 12.51
N GLU A 308 14.99 -27.64 12.18
CA GLU A 308 16.36 -27.42 12.67
C GLU A 308 16.90 -26.05 12.27
N GLN A 309 16.64 -25.61 11.04
CA GLN A 309 17.11 -24.32 10.54
C GLN A 309 16.42 -23.16 11.26
N VAL A 310 15.13 -23.31 11.59
CA VAL A 310 14.40 -22.33 12.40
C VAL A 310 15.01 -22.24 13.80
N ALA A 311 15.28 -23.38 14.44
CA ALA A 311 15.88 -23.44 15.77
C ALA A 311 17.29 -22.81 15.80
N SER A 312 18.11 -23.11 14.79
CA SER A 312 19.44 -22.51 14.60
C SER A 312 19.38 -21.00 14.40
N TYR A 313 18.43 -20.49 13.61
CA TYR A 313 18.25 -19.05 13.39
C TYR A 313 17.84 -18.30 14.67
N VAL A 314 16.96 -18.90 15.47
CA VAL A 314 16.51 -18.32 16.75
C VAL A 314 17.61 -18.40 17.81
N GLY A 315 18.50 -19.40 17.73
CA GLY A 315 19.58 -19.62 18.68
C GLY A 315 19.18 -20.50 19.87
N ILE A 316 18.24 -21.44 19.69
CA ILE A 316 17.78 -22.35 20.75
C ILE A 316 17.72 -23.80 20.28
N SER A 317 17.58 -24.75 21.21
CA SER A 317 17.39 -26.16 20.86
C SER A 317 16.03 -26.41 20.21
N ARG A 318 15.95 -27.42 19.34
CA ARG A 318 14.70 -27.82 18.67
C ARG A 318 13.57 -28.11 19.67
N SER A 319 13.87 -28.82 20.77
CA SER A 319 12.88 -29.16 21.80
C SER A 319 12.35 -27.93 22.53
N ALA A 320 13.21 -26.94 22.81
CA ALA A 320 12.79 -25.68 23.43
C ALA A 320 11.90 -24.85 22.49
N LEU A 321 12.22 -24.84 21.19
CA LEU A 321 11.41 -24.18 20.18
C LEU A 321 10.03 -24.82 20.06
N GLU A 322 9.95 -26.14 19.95
CA GLU A 322 8.67 -26.88 19.86
C GLU A 322 7.80 -26.67 21.11
N THR A 323 8.41 -26.66 22.29
CA THR A 323 7.69 -26.40 23.54
C THR A 323 7.11 -24.98 23.55
N SER A 324 7.89 -24.00 23.11
CA SER A 324 7.44 -22.60 23.01
C SER A 324 6.31 -22.47 21.98
N PHE A 325 6.41 -23.13 20.83
CA PHE A 325 5.36 -23.12 19.80
C PHE A 325 4.05 -23.74 20.29
N ARG A 326 4.10 -24.90 20.93
CA ARG A 326 2.88 -25.52 21.49
C ARG A 326 2.23 -24.64 22.56
N ARG A 327 3.02 -24.00 23.41
CA ARG A 327 2.50 -23.15 24.49
C ARG A 327 1.85 -21.88 23.96
N GLU A 328 2.48 -21.21 23.00
CA GLU A 328 2.03 -19.89 22.53
C GLU A 328 1.02 -19.98 21.37
N LEU A 329 1.12 -20.99 20.50
CA LEU A 329 0.33 -21.10 19.26
C LEU A 329 -0.53 -22.36 19.20
N GLY A 330 -0.41 -23.27 20.18
CA GLY A 330 -1.17 -24.52 20.20
C GLY A 330 -0.78 -25.54 19.12
N ARG A 331 0.31 -25.30 18.38
CA ARG A 331 0.74 -26.12 17.22
C ARG A 331 2.26 -26.30 17.15
N SER A 332 2.73 -27.24 16.33
CA SER A 332 4.17 -27.47 16.15
C SER A 332 4.81 -26.49 15.17
N VAL A 333 6.14 -26.40 15.21
CA VAL A 333 6.90 -25.60 14.22
C VAL A 333 6.71 -26.14 12.81
N HIS A 334 6.62 -27.46 12.66
CA HIS A 334 6.36 -28.10 11.38
C HIS A 334 4.98 -27.73 10.82
N ASP A 335 3.95 -27.71 11.67
CA ASP A 335 2.58 -27.34 11.25
C ASP A 335 2.51 -25.88 10.80
N GLU A 336 3.27 -25.00 11.44
CA GLU A 336 3.39 -23.60 11.03
C GLU A 336 4.03 -23.47 9.64
N ILE A 337 5.17 -24.13 9.40
CA ILE A 337 5.85 -24.13 8.10
C ILE A 337 4.89 -24.66 7.03
N LEU A 338 4.20 -25.77 7.32
CA LEU A 338 3.27 -26.40 6.39
C LEU A 338 2.07 -25.50 6.09
N GLY A 339 1.47 -24.89 7.12
CA GLY A 339 0.37 -23.95 6.98
C GLY A 339 0.72 -22.76 6.10
N PHE A 340 1.94 -22.22 6.27
CA PHE A 340 2.43 -21.15 5.42
C PHE A 340 2.60 -21.59 3.96
N LYS A 341 3.25 -22.73 3.69
CA LYS A 341 3.40 -23.27 2.32
C LYS A 341 2.06 -23.51 1.62
N LEU A 342 1.09 -24.01 2.37
CA LEU A 342 -0.26 -24.28 1.87
C LEU A 342 -1.02 -23.01 1.49
N ALA A 343 -0.90 -21.97 2.30
CA ALA A 343 -1.45 -20.67 1.98
C ALA A 343 -0.81 -20.05 0.75
N ALA A 344 0.51 -20.22 0.57
CA ALA A 344 1.22 -19.75 -0.62
C ALA A 344 0.69 -20.49 -1.86
N ALA A 345 0.51 -21.80 -1.75
CA ALA A 345 -0.07 -22.63 -2.80
C ALA A 345 -1.50 -22.23 -3.14
N ALA A 346 -2.33 -21.89 -2.14
CA ALA A 346 -3.71 -21.45 -2.37
C ALA A 346 -3.77 -20.17 -3.22
N VAL A 347 -2.85 -19.22 -3.01
CA VAL A 347 -2.81 -18.02 -3.84
C VAL A 347 -2.18 -18.27 -5.21
N ALA A 348 -1.11 -19.06 -5.28
CA ALA A 348 -0.53 -19.46 -6.57
C ALA A 348 -1.54 -20.20 -7.48
N LEU A 349 -2.50 -20.93 -6.90
CA LEU A 349 -3.58 -21.60 -7.64
C LEU A 349 -4.64 -20.63 -8.20
N GLN A 350 -4.69 -19.39 -7.72
CA GLN A 350 -5.60 -18.35 -8.21
C GLN A 350 -4.99 -17.51 -9.35
N GLU A 351 -3.67 -17.59 -9.57
CA GLU A 351 -2.99 -17.00 -10.72
C GLU A 351 -3.26 -17.82 -12.00
N GLU A 352 -3.38 -17.19 -13.17
CA GLU A 352 -3.60 -17.90 -14.44
C GLU A 352 -2.37 -18.74 -14.84
N ALA A 353 -2.58 -20.04 -15.04
CA ALA A 353 -1.74 -21.00 -15.77
C ALA A 353 -0.51 -21.73 -15.13
N PRO A 354 -0.26 -21.80 -13.81
CA PRO A 354 0.79 -22.71 -13.31
C PRO A 354 0.30 -24.16 -13.22
N SER A 355 1.10 -25.13 -13.69
CA SER A 355 0.84 -26.55 -13.46
C SER A 355 0.94 -26.88 -11.96
N LEU A 356 0.23 -27.91 -11.48
CA LEU A 356 0.28 -28.30 -10.06
C LEU A 356 1.72 -28.65 -9.60
N ALA A 357 2.54 -29.17 -10.51
CA ALA A 357 3.96 -29.46 -10.25
C ALA A 357 4.76 -28.17 -10.04
N GLU A 358 4.47 -27.13 -10.82
CA GLU A 358 5.13 -25.83 -10.69
C GLU A 358 4.71 -25.12 -9.40
N VAL A 359 3.42 -25.17 -9.04
CA VAL A 359 2.93 -24.65 -7.75
C VAL A 359 3.62 -25.34 -6.58
N ALA A 360 3.74 -26.68 -6.63
CA ALA A 360 4.43 -27.44 -5.58
C ALA A 360 5.89 -27.01 -5.43
N ARG A 361 6.61 -26.85 -6.55
CA ARG A 361 8.00 -26.40 -6.57
C ARG A 361 8.15 -24.98 -6.01
N ARG A 362 7.35 -24.02 -6.48
CA ARG A 362 7.38 -22.61 -6.02
C ARG A 362 7.09 -22.48 -4.52
N CYS A 363 6.20 -23.31 -3.99
CA CYS A 363 5.81 -23.26 -2.58
C CYS A 363 6.70 -24.12 -1.67
N GLY A 364 7.77 -24.74 -2.18
CA GLY A 364 8.70 -25.55 -1.39
C GLY A 364 8.16 -26.91 -0.94
N PHE A 365 7.23 -27.50 -1.70
CA PHE A 365 6.82 -28.90 -1.55
C PHE A 365 7.76 -29.83 -2.34
N THR A 366 8.01 -31.01 -1.81
CA THR A 366 8.89 -32.01 -2.44
C THR A 366 8.27 -32.66 -3.67
N SER A 367 6.94 -32.70 -3.79
CA SER A 367 6.24 -33.22 -4.96
C SER A 367 4.81 -32.68 -5.08
N ALA A 368 4.27 -32.72 -6.30
CA ALA A 368 2.86 -32.40 -6.58
C ALA A 368 1.89 -33.34 -5.84
N GLN A 369 2.28 -34.60 -5.66
CA GLN A 369 1.49 -35.61 -4.93
C GLN A 369 1.40 -35.26 -3.45
N TYR A 370 2.51 -34.82 -2.84
CA TYR A 370 2.53 -34.40 -1.45
C TYR A 370 1.69 -33.14 -1.24
N LEU A 371 1.82 -32.13 -2.11
CA LEU A 371 0.93 -30.97 -2.12
C LEU A 371 -0.54 -31.40 -2.20
N HIS A 372 -0.90 -32.26 -3.15
CA HIS A 372 -2.27 -32.71 -3.33
C HIS A 372 -2.84 -33.39 -2.07
N ALA A 373 -2.09 -34.31 -1.47
CA ALA A 373 -2.51 -35.06 -0.29
C ALA A 373 -2.74 -34.13 0.91
N VAL A 374 -1.80 -33.22 1.17
CA VAL A 374 -1.90 -32.31 2.31
C VAL A 374 -2.96 -31.23 2.08
N PHE A 375 -3.05 -30.68 0.87
CA PHE A 375 -4.06 -29.67 0.53
C PHE A 375 -5.47 -30.24 0.72
N ARG A 376 -5.71 -31.47 0.28
CA ARG A 376 -6.99 -32.16 0.50
C ARG A 376 -7.28 -32.39 1.99
N ARG A 377 -6.26 -32.73 2.78
CA ARG A 377 -6.40 -32.93 4.22
C ARG A 377 -6.77 -31.63 4.95
N GLU A 378 -6.15 -30.51 4.60
CA GLU A 378 -6.30 -29.24 5.33
C GLU A 378 -7.47 -28.37 4.82
N PHE A 379 -7.75 -28.39 3.51
CA PHE A 379 -8.81 -27.57 2.87
C PHE A 379 -10.08 -28.36 2.54
N GLY A 380 -10.08 -29.68 2.73
CA GLY A 380 -11.22 -30.55 2.42
C GLY A 380 -11.52 -30.70 0.91
N CYS A 381 -10.72 -30.09 0.03
CA CYS A 381 -10.88 -30.12 -1.42
C CYS A 381 -9.52 -30.30 -2.12
N THR A 382 -9.55 -30.75 -3.38
CA THR A 382 -8.33 -30.89 -4.17
C THR A 382 -7.88 -29.52 -4.73
N PRO A 383 -6.58 -29.31 -5.01
CA PRO A 383 -6.08 -28.08 -5.62
C PRO A 383 -6.82 -27.65 -6.90
N ARG A 384 -7.21 -28.62 -7.74
CA ARG A 384 -7.97 -28.37 -8.99
C ARG A 384 -9.40 -27.89 -8.71
N GLN A 385 -10.05 -28.43 -7.68
CA GLN A 385 -11.38 -27.97 -7.26
C GLN A 385 -11.30 -26.55 -6.68
N TYR A 386 -10.25 -26.25 -5.91
CA TYR A 386 -10.01 -24.91 -5.37
C TYR A 386 -9.82 -23.86 -6.48
N GLN A 387 -9.09 -24.20 -7.54
CA GLN A 387 -8.90 -23.34 -8.72
C GLN A 387 -10.21 -23.05 -9.48
N GLN A 388 -11.13 -24.02 -9.55
CA GLN A 388 -12.39 -23.89 -10.28
C GLN A 388 -13.48 -23.13 -9.52
N GLN A 389 -13.43 -23.09 -8.17
CA GLN A 389 -14.43 -22.41 -7.33
C GLN A 389 -13.79 -21.61 -6.18
N PRO A 390 -12.95 -20.59 -6.47
CA PRO A 390 -12.15 -19.90 -5.45
C PRO A 390 -13.00 -19.14 -4.42
N ARG A 391 -14.14 -18.54 -4.82
CA ARG A 391 -14.95 -17.67 -3.94
C ARG A 391 -15.80 -18.41 -2.89
N VAL A 392 -16.24 -19.63 -3.16
CA VAL A 392 -17.10 -20.40 -2.23
C VAL A 392 -16.25 -21.12 -1.18
N LEU A 393 -15.10 -21.67 -1.58
CA LEU A 393 -14.25 -22.49 -0.72
C LEU A 393 -13.28 -21.68 0.17
N ALA A 394 -12.84 -20.48 -0.28
CA ALA A 394 -12.05 -19.57 0.56
C ALA A 394 -12.83 -19.11 1.80
N SER A 395 -14.11 -18.76 1.62
CA SER A 395 -15.00 -18.34 2.71
C SER A 395 -15.32 -19.45 3.73
N ALA A 396 -15.29 -20.71 3.31
CA ALA A 396 -15.50 -21.87 4.18
C ALA A 396 -14.26 -22.20 5.02
N HIS A 397 -13.05 -21.98 4.47
CA HIS A 397 -11.80 -22.18 5.21
C HIS A 397 -11.52 -21.05 6.20
N GLU A 398 -11.76 -19.79 5.83
CA GLU A 398 -11.67 -18.64 6.76
C GLU A 398 -12.63 -18.80 7.95
N LYS A 399 -13.83 -19.34 7.73
CA LYS A 399 -14.79 -19.65 8.81
C LYS A 399 -14.38 -20.85 9.69
N ALA A 400 -13.65 -21.82 9.16
CA ALA A 400 -13.21 -23.02 9.88
C ALA A 400 -11.90 -22.83 10.68
N ARG A 401 -11.07 -21.84 10.29
CA ARG A 401 -9.87 -21.41 11.01
C ARG A 401 -9.84 -19.88 11.14
N PRO A 402 -10.68 -19.29 12.01
CA PRO A 402 -10.82 -17.84 12.12
C PRO A 402 -9.54 -17.11 12.58
N GLU A 403 -8.56 -17.83 13.14
CA GLU A 403 -7.35 -17.24 13.75
C GLU A 403 -6.16 -17.08 12.80
N THR A 404 -6.26 -17.48 11.53
CA THR A 404 -5.09 -17.49 10.66
C THR A 404 -5.33 -16.83 9.31
N GLY A 405 -5.00 -15.55 9.24
CA GLY A 405 -4.82 -14.81 7.99
C GLY A 405 -3.59 -15.27 7.20
N PHE A 406 -3.40 -16.56 6.95
CA PHE A 406 -2.24 -17.08 6.22
C PHE A 406 -2.29 -16.81 4.71
N GLN A 407 -3.47 -16.88 4.07
CA GLN A 407 -3.61 -16.93 2.60
C GLN A 407 -2.95 -15.73 1.91
N VAL A 408 -3.23 -14.52 2.40
CA VAL A 408 -2.70 -13.27 1.81
C VAL A 408 -1.20 -13.08 2.11
N ALA A 409 -0.73 -13.49 3.29
CA ALA A 409 0.67 -13.37 3.66
C ALA A 409 1.55 -14.26 2.79
N ALA A 410 1.13 -15.49 2.53
CA ALA A 410 1.98 -16.50 1.90
C ALA A 410 2.13 -16.31 0.37
N ALA A 411 1.19 -15.64 -0.29
CA ALA A 411 1.27 -15.25 -1.69
C ALA A 411 2.54 -14.45 -2.05
N ALA A 412 2.92 -13.53 -1.18
CA ALA A 412 3.97 -12.56 -1.49
C ALA A 412 5.39 -13.03 -1.13
N TYR A 413 5.52 -14.21 -0.52
CA TYR A 413 6.81 -14.87 -0.30
C TYR A 413 7.04 -16.00 -1.31
N LEU A 414 6.19 -16.12 -2.32
CA LEU A 414 6.44 -17.00 -3.45
C LEU A 414 7.67 -16.47 -4.20
N PRO A 415 8.68 -17.31 -4.47
CA PRO A 415 9.75 -16.93 -5.38
C PRO A 415 9.16 -16.57 -6.74
N THR A 416 9.51 -15.38 -7.24
CA THR A 416 9.31 -15.00 -8.65
C THR A 416 10.23 -15.83 -9.53
N VAL A 417 9.70 -16.27 -10.68
CA VAL A 417 10.41 -17.09 -11.68
C VAL A 417 11.58 -16.32 -12.26
#